data_AF-M1AU42-F1
#
_entry.id   AF-M1AU42-F1
#
_cell.length_a   1.000
_cell.length_b   1.000
_cell.length_c   1.000
_cell.angle_alpha   90.00
_cell.angle_beta   90.00
_cell.angle_gamma   90.00
#
_symmetry.space_group_name_H-M   'P 1'
#
loop_
_entity.id
_entity.type
_entity.pdbx_description
1 polymer ?
#
loop_
_entity_poly.entity_id
_entity_poly.type
_entity_poly.pdbx_seq_one_letter_code
_entity_poly.pdbx_strand_id
1 'polypeptide(L)'
;MLLSGFEYLKQGGATITWDIVVGGWDLEYSAEFVPNGEGSYTIAVEKPRKIAANEEAIHNSFTSKEAGKMVLSVDNTASRKRKVAAYRYIVRKSATISA
;
A
#
# COMPACT_ATOMS: atom_id res chain seq x y z
N MET A 1 10.67 9.84 9.35
CA MET A 1 11.13 8.63 8.62
C MET A 1 9.94 8.17 7.83
N LEU A 2 10.01 8.33 6.52
CA LEU A 2 9.04 7.78 5.59
C LEU A 2 9.44 6.32 5.37
N LEU A 3 8.63 5.38 5.83
CA LEU A 3 8.76 3.98 5.42
C LEU A 3 7.91 3.84 4.15
N SER A 4 8.56 3.87 3.00
CA SER A 4 7.93 3.53 1.72
C SER A 4 8.30 2.10 1.35
N GLY A 5 7.37 1.18 1.60
CA GLY A 5 7.42 -0.15 1.01
C GLY A 5 6.81 -0.10 -0.38
N PHE A 6 7.38 -0.82 -1.34
CA PHE A 6 6.73 -0.98 -2.63
C PHE A 6 6.81 -2.41 -3.14
N GLU A 7 5.78 -2.82 -3.85
CA GLU A 7 5.71 -4.13 -4.50
C GLU A 7 5.27 -3.97 -5.95
N TYR A 8 5.87 -4.77 -6.83
CA TYR A 8 5.60 -4.74 -8.26
C TYR A 8 4.49 -5.71 -8.65
N LEU A 9 3.46 -5.17 -9.28
CA LEU A 9 2.44 -5.94 -9.97
C LEU A 9 2.89 -6.14 -11.42
N LYS A 10 3.29 -7.37 -11.74
CA LYS A 10 3.96 -7.70 -13.02
C LYS A 10 3.02 -7.74 -14.22
N GLN A 11 1.71 -7.79 -14.01
CA GLN A 11 0.72 -7.90 -15.08
C GLN A 11 -0.63 -7.33 -14.64
N GLY A 12 -1.48 -7.00 -15.61
CA GLY A 12 -2.89 -6.72 -15.36
C GLY A 12 -3.63 -7.93 -14.78
N GLY A 13 -4.62 -7.67 -13.93
CA GLY A 13 -5.36 -8.67 -13.18
C GLY A 13 -4.67 -9.15 -11.90
N ALA A 14 -3.48 -8.64 -11.56
CA ALA A 14 -2.87 -8.96 -10.27
C ALA A 14 -3.60 -8.23 -9.13
N THR A 15 -3.93 -8.96 -8.07
CA THR A 15 -4.51 -8.40 -6.85
C THR A 15 -3.47 -8.41 -5.76
N ILE A 16 -3.18 -7.23 -5.20
CA ILE A 16 -2.41 -7.12 -3.97
C ILE A 16 -3.35 -6.87 -2.80
N THR A 17 -3.14 -7.62 -1.72
CA THR A 17 -3.82 -7.42 -0.44
C THR A 17 -2.74 -7.13 0.58
N TRP A 18 -2.97 -6.17 1.46
CA TRP A 18 -2.01 -5.82 2.49
C TRP A 18 -2.68 -5.51 3.82
N ASP A 19 -1.94 -5.83 4.88
CA ASP A 19 -2.27 -5.57 6.27
C ASP A 19 -1.16 -4.68 6.85
N ILE A 20 -1.53 -3.56 7.46
CA ILE A 20 -0.58 -2.68 8.16
C ILE A 20 -1.02 -2.55 9.62
N VAL A 21 -0.09 -2.80 10.53
CA VAL A 21 -0.28 -2.61 11.97
C VAL A 21 0.74 -1.60 12.47
N VAL A 22 0.23 -0.56 13.13
CA VAL A 22 1.02 0.53 13.69
C VAL A 22 0.83 0.55 15.19
N GLY A 23 1.86 0.18 15.95
CA GLY A 23 1.71 -0.06 17.39
C GLY A 23 2.04 1.17 18.24
N GLY A 24 1.05 1.99 18.60
CA GLY A 24 1.25 3.10 19.54
C GLY A 24 1.53 4.50 18.94
N TRP A 25 0.96 4.83 17.77
CA TRP A 25 1.32 6.03 16.98
C TRP A 25 0.13 6.78 16.40
N ASP A 26 0.19 8.12 16.47
CA ASP A 26 -0.41 8.98 15.46
C ASP A 26 0.56 9.13 14.28
N LEU A 27 0.17 8.66 13.11
CA LEU A 27 0.94 8.78 11.87
C LEU A 27 0.03 9.00 10.67
N GLU A 28 0.60 9.29 9.50
CA GLU A 28 -0.13 9.39 8.24
C GLU A 28 0.17 8.18 7.37
N TYR A 29 -0.88 7.56 6.84
CA TYR A 29 -0.79 6.44 5.92
C TYR A 29 -1.46 6.79 4.59
N SER A 30 -0.82 6.38 3.49
CA SER A 30 -1.39 6.44 2.15
C SER A 30 -0.97 5.22 1.31
N ALA A 31 -1.76 4.92 0.27
CA ALA A 31 -1.42 3.92 -0.73
C ALA A 31 -1.64 4.46 -2.13
N GLU A 32 -0.65 4.26 -2.99
CA GLU A 32 -0.63 4.78 -4.34
C GLU A 32 -0.21 3.67 -5.31
N PHE A 33 -0.94 3.52 -6.41
CA PHE A 33 -0.54 2.65 -7.49
C PHE A 33 0.02 3.49 -8.63
N VAL A 34 1.26 3.22 -9.01
CA VAL A 34 1.95 3.86 -10.12
C VAL A 34 1.97 2.86 -11.28
N PRO A 35 1.16 3.06 -12.32
CA PRO A 35 1.18 2.20 -13.49
C PRO A 35 2.48 2.38 -14.29
N ASN A 36 2.94 1.33 -14.96
CA ASN A 36 4.18 1.38 -15.76
C ASN A 36 3.94 1.98 -17.16
N GLY A 37 2.69 2.14 -17.60
CA GLY A 37 2.38 2.71 -18.91
C GLY A 37 2.87 4.15 -19.05
N GLU A 38 3.47 4.48 -20.20
CA GLU A 38 3.89 5.84 -20.51
C GLU A 38 2.65 6.75 -20.64
N GLY A 39 2.63 7.86 -19.90
CA GLY A 39 1.47 8.77 -19.83
C GLY A 39 0.36 8.36 -18.85
N SER A 40 0.52 7.25 -18.11
CA SER A 40 -0.41 6.85 -17.06
C SER A 40 -0.27 7.73 -15.80
N TYR A 41 -1.39 7.96 -15.10
CA TYR A 41 -1.41 8.72 -13.86
C TYR A 41 -1.32 7.83 -12.62
N THR A 42 -0.71 8.33 -11.55
CA THR A 42 -0.73 7.68 -10.24
C THR A 42 -2.15 7.60 -9.71
N ILE A 43 -2.57 6.40 -9.32
CA ILE A 43 -3.89 6.14 -8.74
C ILE A 43 -3.77 6.20 -7.22
N ALA A 44 -4.44 7.16 -6.59
CA ALA A 44 -4.56 7.21 -5.13
C ALA A 44 -5.53 6.13 -4.65
N VAL A 45 -4.99 4.99 -4.21
CA VAL A 45 -5.78 3.84 -3.74
C VAL A 45 -6.31 4.10 -2.33
N GLU A 46 -5.46 4.65 -1.47
CA GLU A 46 -5.85 5.20 -0.16
C GLU A 46 -5.31 6.62 -0.08
N LYS A 47 -6.23 7.58 0.15
CA LYS A 47 -5.83 8.96 0.40
C LYS A 47 -5.04 9.04 1.70
N PRO A 48 -4.09 9.99 1.82
CA PRO A 48 -3.40 10.26 3.07
C PRO A 48 -4.42 10.48 4.19
N ARG A 49 -4.36 9.62 5.21
CA ARG A 49 -5.19 9.73 6.40
C ARG A 49 -4.36 9.52 7.64
N LYS A 50 -4.75 10.21 8.71
CA LYS A 50 -4.15 10.01 10.02
C LYS A 50 -4.66 8.70 10.61
N ILE A 51 -3.74 7.91 11.13
CA ILE A 51 -4.00 6.67 11.84
C ILE A 51 -3.61 6.89 13.29
N ALA A 52 -4.56 6.67 14.20
CA ALA A 52 -4.35 6.85 15.62
C ALA A 52 -3.69 5.62 16.26
N ALA A 53 -3.11 5.81 17.45
CA ALA A 53 -2.34 4.77 18.15
C ALA A 53 -3.15 3.53 18.55
N ASN A 54 -4.46 3.71 18.68
CA ASN A 54 -5.46 2.72 19.08
C ASN A 54 -6.26 2.18 17.88
N GLU A 55 -5.90 2.55 16.66
CA GLU A 55 -6.61 2.14 15.46
C GLU A 55 -6.27 0.69 15.11
N GLU A 56 -7.26 -0.03 14.59
CA GLU A 56 -7.11 -1.44 14.21
C GLU A 56 -6.20 -1.60 12.98
N ALA A 57 -5.79 -2.85 12.72
CA ALA A 57 -4.99 -3.18 11.54
C ALA A 57 -5.69 -2.69 10.25
N ILE A 58 -4.96 -1.96 9.42
CA ILE A 58 -5.47 -1.50 8.12
C ILE A 58 -5.39 -2.67 7.16
N HIS A 59 -6.56 -3.17 6.74
CA HIS A 59 -6.68 -4.20 5.71
C HIS A 59 -7.22 -3.57 4.43
N ASN A 60 -6.50 -3.71 3.32
CA ASN A 60 -7.01 -3.26 2.02
C ASN A 60 -6.51 -4.17 0.87
N SER A 61 -7.19 -4.11 -0.27
CA SER A 61 -6.87 -4.84 -1.47
C SER A 61 -7.07 -4.00 -2.72
N PHE A 62 -6.22 -4.22 -3.72
CA PHE A 62 -6.26 -3.53 -5.00
C PHE A 62 -5.96 -4.49 -6.13
N THR A 63 -6.82 -4.50 -7.15
CA THR A 63 -6.60 -5.25 -8.39
C THR A 63 -6.15 -4.29 -9.47
N SER A 64 -4.91 -4.45 -9.95
CA SER A 64 -4.40 -3.63 -11.04
C SER A 64 -4.96 -4.11 -12.38
N LYS A 65 -5.23 -3.17 -13.29
CA LYS A 65 -5.59 -3.49 -14.68
C LYS A 65 -4.37 -3.62 -15.60
N GLU A 66 -3.23 -3.13 -15.14
CA GLU A 66 -1.96 -3.15 -15.85
C GLU A 66 -0.79 -3.45 -14.90
N ALA A 67 0.40 -3.60 -15.47
CA ALA A 67 1.62 -3.73 -14.69
C ALA A 67 1.99 -2.39 -14.04
N GLY A 68 2.49 -2.43 -12.82
CA GLY A 68 2.83 -1.22 -12.08
C GLY A 68 3.47 -1.52 -10.73
N LYS A 69 3.53 -0.48 -9.90
CA LYS A 69 4.11 -0.50 -8.56
C LYS A 69 3.04 -0.04 -7.57
N MET A 70 2.75 -0.87 -6.58
CA MET A 70 2.03 -0.42 -5.38
C MET A 70 3.03 0.22 -4.42
N VAL A 71 2.72 1.41 -3.93
CA VAL A 71 3.51 2.16 -2.94
C VAL A 71 2.67 2.31 -1.68
N LEU A 72 3.15 1.75 -0.57
CA LEU A 72 2.56 1.92 0.74
C LEU A 72 3.45 2.89 1.52
N SER A 73 2.88 4.04 1.86
CA SER A 73 3.60 5.13 2.49
C SER A 73 3.11 5.31 3.91
N VAL A 74 4.05 5.30 4.86
CA VAL A 74 3.81 5.60 6.27
C VAL A 74 4.68 6.79 6.62
N ASP A 75 4.08 7.98 6.72
CA ASP A 75 4.74 9.18 7.23
C ASP A 75 4.50 9.31 8.72
N ASN A 76 5.59 9.38 9.46
CA ASN A 76 5.55 9.59 10.89
C ASN A 76 6.50 10.72 11.29
N THR A 77 6.57 11.75 10.46
CA THR A 77 7.44 12.91 10.68
C THR A 77 6.90 13.76 11.84
N ALA A 78 5.61 13.67 12.15
CA ALA A 78 4.96 14.37 13.26
C ALA A 78 5.34 13.85 14.67
N SER A 79 5.84 12.61 14.83
CA SER A 79 6.08 12.00 16.17
C SER A 79 7.56 11.88 16.55
N ARG A 80 7.89 12.18 17.82
CA ARG A 80 9.24 12.05 18.42
C ARG A 80 9.49 10.72 19.17
N LYS A 81 8.52 9.80 19.22
CA LYS A 81 8.59 8.51 19.97
C LYS A 81 9.32 7.39 19.18
N ARG A 82 9.67 6.26 19.84
CA ARG A 82 10.46 5.11 19.31
C ARG A 82 9.68 4.09 18.48
N LYS A 83 10.06 3.99 17.19
CA LYS A 83 9.49 3.44 15.92
C LYS A 83 9.06 1.96 15.79
N VAL A 84 7.78 1.53 15.76
CA VAL A 84 7.45 0.14 15.32
C VAL A 84 6.21 0.13 14.42
N ALA A 85 6.42 -0.28 13.16
CA ALA A 85 5.37 -0.60 12.20
C ALA A 85 5.65 -1.99 11.63
N ALA A 86 4.60 -2.80 11.52
CA ALA A 86 4.64 -4.10 10.85
C ALA A 86 3.70 -4.05 9.65
N TYR A 87 4.15 -4.56 8.52
CA TYR A 87 3.34 -4.68 7.32
C TYR A 87 3.46 -6.09 6.76
N ARG A 88 2.38 -6.58 6.18
CA ARG A 88 2.34 -7.83 5.41
C ARG A 88 1.59 -7.56 4.13
N TYR A 89 2.06 -8.14 3.04
CA TYR A 89 1.34 -8.10 1.79
C TYR A 89 1.34 -9.47 1.12
N ILE A 90 0.32 -9.71 0.30
CA ILE A 90 0.15 -10.92 -0.49
C ILE A 90 -0.24 -10.47 -1.89
N VAL A 91 0.50 -10.95 -2.90
CA VAL A 91 0.17 -10.74 -4.31
C VAL A 91 -0.43 -12.01 -4.88
N ARG A 92 -1.68 -11.93 -5.34
CA ARG A 92 -2.37 -12.97 -6.10
C ARG A 92 -2.35 -12.61 -7.57
N LYS A 93 -1.86 -13.52 -8.41
CA LYS A 93 -1.96 -13.36 -9.87
C LYS A 93 -3.35 -13.83 -10.30
N SER A 94 -4.03 -13.06 -11.16
CA SER A 94 -5.18 -13.61 -11.88
C SER A 94 -4.68 -14.73 -12.78
N ALA A 95 -5.21 -15.94 -12.57
CA ALA A 95 -5.09 -17.00 -13.55
C ALA A 95 -6.01 -16.61 -14.70
N THR A 96 -5.44 -16.19 -15.82
CA THR A 96 -6.16 -16.23 -17.09
C THR A 96 -6.53 -17.70 -17.31
N ILE A 97 -7.79 -18.05 -17.10
CA ILE A 97 -8.32 -19.34 -17.55
C ILE A 97 -8.35 -19.20 -19.07
N SER A 98 -7.31 -19.70 -19.73
CA SER A 98 -7.32 -19.89 -21.17
C SER A 98 -8.41 -20.92 -21.47
N ALA A 99 -9.52 -20.45 -22.06
CA ALA A 99 -10.54 -21.31 -22.64
C ALA A 99 -10.23 -21.58 -24.11
#